data_AF-A0A7E4WE43-F1
#
_entry.id   AF-A0A7E4WE43-F1
#
_cell.length_a   1.000
_cell.length_b   1.000
_cell.length_c   1.000
_cell.angle_alpha   90.00
_cell.angle_beta   90.00
_cell.angle_gamma   90.00
#
_symmetry.space_group_name_H-M   'P 1'
#
loop_
_entity.id
_entity.type
_entity.pdbx_description
1 polymer ?
#
loop_
_entity_poly.entity_id
_entity_poly.type
_entity_poly.pdbx_seq_one_letter_code
_entity_poly.pdbx_strand_id
1 'polypeptide(L)'
;MAKIKMDIVGISETRMNGVGRIDYRSGYTMYYCGRTSFEDGERRATNQGVGFYLQTELTKKVVDVCYHSPQMMDITLKLNERCKLRLIQVHAPHSGRGEEEYDDFLEELQMMDITLKLNERCKLRLIQVHAPHSGRGEEEYDDFLEELQIFLNSKNCKNYVVMGDFNGSIGAKRAKEQFRGPHSASTHRNTNGISLCDFCEINKLHISNSCFQKPSRKRWTYVSPKKEEFEIDFMLVPRVPMMTDVTILNLFNAGSDHRM
;
A
#
# COMPACT_ATOMS: atom_id res chain seq x y z
N MET A 1 -2.31 -25.40 10.37
CA MET A 1 -2.45 -24.14 9.60
C MET A 1 -1.06 -23.65 9.26
N ALA A 2 -0.76 -23.38 7.99
CA ALA A 2 0.57 -22.88 7.60
C ALA A 2 0.75 -21.45 8.15
N LYS A 3 1.76 -21.24 9.01
CA LYS A 3 2.17 -19.90 9.44
C LYS A 3 2.69 -19.16 8.21
N ILE A 4 2.06 -18.04 7.85
CA ILE A 4 2.61 -17.16 6.81
C ILE A 4 3.93 -16.61 7.35
N LYS A 5 5.02 -16.90 6.64
CA LYS A 5 6.33 -16.37 6.95
C LYS A 5 6.46 -15.05 6.20
N MET A 6 6.32 -13.95 6.92
CA MET A 6 6.52 -12.61 6.35
C MET A 6 7.98 -12.20 6.53
N ASP A 7 8.53 -11.54 5.51
CA ASP A 7 9.90 -11.04 5.52
C ASP A 7 9.99 -9.64 6.14
N ILE A 8 9.11 -8.73 5.72
CA ILE A 8 9.01 -7.35 6.23
C ILE A 8 7.53 -6.95 6.30
N VAL A 9 7.11 -6.32 7.39
CA VAL A 9 5.76 -5.79 7.61
C VAL A 9 5.87 -4.38 8.19
N GLY A 10 5.24 -3.39 7.55
CA GLY A 10 5.01 -2.08 8.14
C GLY A 10 3.78 -2.13 9.03
N ILE A 11 3.87 -1.54 10.23
CA ILE A 11 2.77 -1.44 11.18
C ILE A 11 2.61 -0.01 11.66
N SER A 12 1.37 0.33 12.00
CA SER A 12 0.98 1.63 12.52
C SER A 12 0.17 1.44 13.81
N GLU A 13 -0.02 2.50 14.58
CA GLU A 13 -0.62 2.47 15.93
C GLU A 13 0.11 1.55 16.91
N THR A 14 1.44 1.57 16.90
CA THR A 14 2.24 0.67 17.75
C THR A 14 2.04 0.93 19.25
N ARG A 15 1.63 2.15 19.63
CA ARG A 15 1.48 2.63 21.03
C ARG A 15 2.75 2.43 21.87
N MET A 16 3.90 2.38 21.19
CA MET A 16 5.20 2.22 21.83
C MET A 16 5.83 3.57 22.09
N ASN A 17 6.42 3.74 23.27
CA ASN A 17 7.02 5.00 23.65
C ASN A 17 8.45 5.13 23.12
N GLY A 18 8.76 6.29 22.54
CA GLY A 18 10.08 6.62 22.01
C GLY A 18 10.45 5.86 20.75
N VAL A 19 11.74 5.81 20.45
CA VAL A 19 12.31 5.14 19.28
C VAL A 19 13.14 3.94 19.73
N GLY A 20 13.12 2.84 18.97
CA GLY A 20 13.94 1.70 19.34
C GLY A 20 13.79 0.46 18.49
N ARG A 21 14.42 -0.61 18.98
CA ARG A 21 14.43 -1.94 18.37
C ARG A 21 14.15 -3.01 19.43
N ILE A 22 13.29 -3.98 19.11
CA ILE A 22 12.99 -5.15 19.94
C ILE A 22 13.23 -6.41 19.11
N ASP A 23 14.08 -7.30 19.61
CA ASP A 23 14.27 -8.64 19.05
C ASP A 23 13.38 -9.65 19.79
N TYR A 24 12.45 -10.28 19.09
CA TYR A 24 11.53 -11.27 19.65
C TYR A 24 12.09 -12.69 19.52
N ARG A 25 11.82 -13.53 20.53
CA ARG A 25 12.15 -14.97 20.51
C ARG A 25 11.47 -15.75 19.36
N SER A 26 10.47 -15.15 18.71
CA SER A 26 9.79 -15.70 17.54
C SER A 26 10.63 -15.67 16.25
N GLY A 27 11.82 -15.05 16.27
CA GLY A 27 12.67 -14.87 15.09
C GLY A 27 12.31 -13.65 14.25
N TYR A 28 11.64 -12.68 14.87
CA TYR A 28 11.30 -11.38 14.30
C TYR A 28 11.92 -10.25 15.11
N THR A 29 12.21 -9.15 14.44
CA THR A 29 12.74 -7.92 15.02
C THR A 29 11.81 -6.76 14.65
N MET A 30 11.40 -5.98 15.63
CA MET A 30 10.64 -4.75 15.41
C MET A 30 11.53 -3.53 15.56
N TYR A 31 11.50 -2.65 14.57
CA TYR A 31 11.96 -1.26 14.70
C TYR A 31 10.73 -0.39 14.92
N TYR A 32 10.76 0.56 15.85
CA TYR A 32 9.58 1.36 16.19
C TYR A 32 9.92 2.82 16.43
N CYS A 33 8.99 3.69 16.05
CA CYS A 33 8.99 5.11 16.30
C CYS A 33 7.65 5.50 16.93
N GLY A 34 7.65 6.04 18.15
CA GLY A 34 6.44 6.54 18.79
C GLY A 34 6.74 7.69 19.74
N ARG A 35 5.70 8.24 20.38
CA ARG A 35 5.82 9.49 21.13
C ARG A 35 6.64 9.29 22.41
N THR A 36 7.50 10.25 22.74
CA THR A 36 8.13 10.32 24.06
C THR A 36 7.14 10.90 25.05
N SER A 37 6.66 10.08 25.98
CA SER A 37 5.68 10.49 26.99
C SER A 37 6.32 11.34 28.09
N PHE A 38 6.62 12.61 27.81
CA PHE A 38 6.89 13.65 28.81
C PHE A 38 6.53 15.04 28.26
N GLU A 39 5.23 15.36 28.24
CA GLU A 39 4.74 16.74 28.31
C GLU A 39 3.90 16.81 29.60
N ASP A 40 4.21 17.75 30.49
CA ASP A 40 3.50 18.03 31.75
C ASP A 40 3.38 16.90 32.80
N GLY A 41 4.34 15.98 32.85
CA GLY A 41 4.47 15.04 33.98
C GLY A 41 3.39 13.94 34.08
N GLU A 42 2.46 13.84 33.12
CA GLU A 42 1.43 12.80 33.08
C GLU A 42 1.63 11.78 31.94
N ARG A 43 1.42 10.49 32.23
CA ARG A 43 1.37 9.42 31.22
C ARG A 43 0.04 9.50 30.46
N ARG A 44 0.03 10.11 29.28
CA ARG A 44 -1.10 9.96 28.34
C ARG A 44 -0.88 8.76 27.43
N ALA A 45 -1.91 7.91 27.31
CA ALA A 45 -1.96 6.88 26.28
C ALA A 45 -2.05 7.55 24.90
N THR A 46 -1.13 7.24 23.99
CA THR A 46 -1.15 7.80 22.63
C THR A 46 -1.50 6.70 21.66
N ASN A 47 -2.44 6.94 20.76
CA ASN A 47 -2.77 6.01 19.67
C ASN A 47 -1.78 6.08 18.49
N GLN A 48 -0.65 6.79 18.65
CA GLN A 48 0.33 7.02 17.59
C GLN A 48 1.50 6.05 17.70
N GLY A 49 2.23 5.90 16.59
CA GLY A 49 3.45 5.11 16.51
C GLY A 49 3.50 4.27 15.24
N VAL A 50 4.65 4.24 14.58
CA VAL A 50 4.93 3.41 13.41
C VAL A 50 6.01 2.39 13.72
N GLY A 51 6.05 1.30 12.97
CA GLY A 51 7.08 0.29 13.13
C GLY A 51 7.26 -0.58 11.90
N PHE A 52 8.40 -1.26 11.85
CA PHE A 52 8.65 -2.34 10.91
C PHE A 52 8.95 -3.63 11.66
N TYR A 53 8.19 -4.69 11.38
CA TYR A 53 8.51 -6.07 11.76
C TYR A 53 9.28 -6.75 10.64
N LEU A 54 10.51 -7.18 10.93
CA LEU A 54 11.38 -7.91 9.99
C LEU A 54 11.68 -9.29 10.52
N GLN A 55 11.86 -10.28 9.65
CA GLN A 55 12.50 -11.52 10.06
C GLN A 55 13.92 -11.20 10.56
N THR A 56 14.33 -11.73 11.72
CA THR A 56 15.62 -11.38 12.36
C THR A 56 16.83 -11.57 11.45
N GLU A 57 16.80 -12.56 10.54
CA GLU A 57 17.87 -12.74 9.56
C GLU A 57 18.03 -11.56 8.59
N LEU A 58 16.95 -10.84 8.28
CA LEU A 58 16.97 -9.66 7.42
C LEU A 58 17.55 -8.42 8.11
N THR A 59 17.64 -8.39 9.45
CA THR A 59 18.26 -7.26 10.16
C THR A 59 19.74 -7.11 9.81
N LYS A 60 20.40 -8.21 9.42
CA LYS A 60 21.79 -8.20 8.92
C LYS A 60 21.95 -7.39 7.63
N LYS A 61 20.84 -7.19 6.90
CA LYS A 61 20.80 -6.37 5.68
C LYS A 61 20.42 -4.93 5.98
N VAL A 62 19.88 -4.60 7.15
CA VAL A 62 19.50 -3.22 7.48
C VAL A 62 20.77 -2.37 7.57
N VAL A 63 20.84 -1.32 6.77
CA VAL A 63 21.95 -0.36 6.71
C VAL A 63 21.60 1.01 7.24
N ASP A 64 20.32 1.35 7.32
CA ASP A 64 19.86 2.61 7.90
C ASP A 64 18.44 2.46 8.45
N VAL A 65 18.14 3.20 9.52
CA VAL A 65 16.80 3.34 10.08
C VAL A 65 16.62 4.80 10.49
N CYS A 66 15.72 5.51 9.83
CA CYS A 66 15.40 6.89 10.17
C CYS A 66 14.05 6.94 10.91
N TYR A 67 14.06 7.57 12.08
CA TYR A 67 12.88 7.79 12.91
C TYR A 67 12.50 9.27 12.78
N HIS A 68 11.57 9.61 11.88
CA HIS A 68 11.24 11.01 11.57
C HIS A 68 10.24 11.58 12.57
N SER A 69 9.15 10.85 12.82
CA SER A 69 8.11 11.23 13.77
C SER A 69 7.35 9.98 14.26
N PRO A 70 6.49 10.09 15.29
CA PRO A 70 5.57 9.01 15.67
C PRO A 70 4.65 8.54 14.53
N GLN A 71 4.51 9.33 13.45
CA GLN A 71 3.74 8.97 12.26
C GLN A 71 4.60 8.56 11.07
N MET A 72 5.92 8.68 11.12
CA MET A 72 6.76 8.42 9.96
C MET A 72 8.12 7.86 10.35
N MET A 73 8.49 6.74 9.74
CA MET A 73 9.84 6.18 9.82
C MET A 73 10.21 5.51 8.51
N ASP A 74 11.49 5.31 8.26
CA ASP A 74 11.93 4.48 7.14
C ASP A 74 13.10 3.57 7.50
N ILE A 75 13.19 2.45 6.79
CA ILE A 75 14.25 1.46 6.95
C ILE A 75 14.89 1.19 5.60
N THR A 76 16.22 1.22 5.56
CA THR A 76 16.99 0.89 4.36
C THR A 76 17.70 -0.45 4.54
N LEU A 77 17.47 -1.39 3.62
CA LEU A 77 18.12 -2.71 3.58
C LEU A 77 19.07 -2.83 2.38
N LYS A 78 20.32 -3.24 2.61
CA LYS A 78 21.27 -3.68 1.59
C LYS A 78 20.90 -5.07 1.10
N LEU A 79 20.29 -5.16 -0.09
CA LEU A 79 19.96 -6.45 -0.69
C LEU A 79 21.21 -7.17 -1.21
N ASN A 80 22.21 -6.41 -1.68
CA ASN A 80 23.55 -6.87 -2.06
C ASN A 80 24.54 -5.69 -2.06
N GLU A 81 25.83 -5.92 -2.36
CA GLU A 81 26.89 -4.88 -2.41
C GLU A 81 26.55 -3.63 -3.23
N ARG A 82 25.61 -3.74 -4.18
CA ARG A 82 25.30 -2.67 -5.15
C ARG A 82 23.84 -2.19 -5.08
N CYS A 83 23.04 -2.72 -4.16
CA CYS A 83 21.59 -2.49 -4.07
C CYS A 83 21.15 -2.22 -2.63
N LYS A 84 20.41 -1.12 -2.43
CA LYS A 84 19.70 -0.79 -1.20
C LYS A 84 18.20 -0.62 -1.49
N LEU A 85 17.36 -1.07 -0.56
CA LEU A 85 15.90 -0.99 -0.54
C LEU A 85 15.50 -0.07 0.60
N ARG A 86 14.91 1.09 0.35
CA ARG A 86 14.37 1.98 1.39
C ARG A 86 12.85 1.81 1.45
N LEU A 87 12.32 1.46 2.60
CA LEU A 87 10.90 1.30 2.88
C LEU A 87 10.49 2.40 3.84
N ILE A 88 9.47 3.19 3.48
CA ILE A 88 8.93 4.26 4.32
C ILE A 88 7.60 3.76 4.89
N GLN A 89 7.45 3.85 6.20
CA GLN A 89 6.20 3.58 6.90
C GLN A 89 5.63 4.89 7.43
N VAL A 90 4.39 5.15 7.03
CA VAL A 90 3.62 6.32 7.45
C VAL A 90 2.35 5.85 8.16
N HIS A 91 1.95 6.55 9.21
CA HIS A 91 0.66 6.38 9.88
C HIS A 91 -0.17 7.65 9.68
N ALA A 92 -1.33 7.49 9.05
CA ALA A 92 -2.27 8.58 8.89
C ALA A 92 -2.80 9.07 10.26
N PRO A 93 -3.02 10.39 10.45
CA PRO A 93 -3.60 10.92 11.66
C PRO A 93 -5.00 10.32 11.91
N HIS A 94 -5.41 10.24 13.17
CA HIS A 94 -6.69 9.63 13.53
C HIS A 94 -7.88 10.48 13.08
N SER A 95 -8.95 9.81 12.63
CA SER A 95 -10.28 10.33 12.24
C SER A 95 -11.07 11.09 13.34
N GLY A 96 -10.42 11.43 14.45
CA GLY A 96 -11.00 12.25 15.53
C GLY A 96 -10.71 13.75 15.41
N ARG A 97 -9.98 14.17 14.38
CA ARG A 97 -9.94 15.56 13.89
C ARG A 97 -10.88 15.65 12.68
N GLY A 98 -11.46 16.81 12.43
CA GLY A 98 -12.52 16.99 11.43
C GLY A 98 -12.16 16.32 10.09
N GLU A 99 -13.16 15.73 9.42
CA GLU A 99 -12.98 14.95 8.17
C GLU A 99 -12.07 15.65 7.16
N GLU A 100 -12.11 16.99 7.10
CA GLU A 100 -11.22 17.81 6.26
C GLU A 100 -9.71 17.61 6.55
N GLU A 101 -9.23 17.56 7.79
CA GLU A 101 -7.77 17.49 8.08
C GLU A 101 -7.18 16.08 7.82
N TYR A 102 -8.04 15.06 7.81
CA TYR A 102 -7.67 13.68 7.41
C TYR A 102 -7.71 13.52 5.89
N ASP A 103 -8.74 14.08 5.25
CA ASP A 103 -8.84 14.15 3.80
C ASP A 103 -7.68 14.96 3.22
N ASP A 104 -7.33 16.12 3.79
CA ASP A 104 -6.16 16.93 3.40
C ASP A 104 -4.84 16.15 3.53
N PHE A 105 -4.68 15.34 4.57
CA PHE A 105 -3.50 14.49 4.74
C PHE A 105 -3.45 13.34 3.73
N LEU A 106 -4.60 12.75 3.40
CA LEU A 106 -4.70 11.73 2.36
C LEU A 106 -4.50 12.32 0.96
N GLU A 107 -4.93 13.57 0.74
CA GLU A 107 -4.65 14.37 -0.46
C GLU A 107 -3.14 14.68 -0.54
N GLU A 108 -2.47 15.01 0.57
CA GLU A 108 -1.00 15.14 0.60
C GLU A 108 -0.25 13.82 0.35
N LEU A 109 -0.89 12.67 0.63
CA LEU A 109 -0.38 11.32 0.36
C LEU A 109 -0.99 10.66 -0.88
N GLN A 110 -1.68 11.42 -1.73
CA GLN A 110 -2.42 10.90 -2.89
C GLN A 110 -1.54 10.04 -3.80
N MET A 111 -0.23 10.34 -3.85
CA MET A 111 0.75 9.53 -4.56
C MET A 111 2.15 9.54 -3.90
N MET A 112 2.67 8.36 -3.57
CA MET A 112 4.04 8.17 -3.06
C MET A 112 4.88 7.34 -4.03
N ASP A 113 6.15 7.71 -4.27
CA ASP A 113 7.03 7.03 -5.23
C ASP A 113 8.40 6.67 -4.67
N ILE A 114 8.67 5.37 -4.67
CA ILE A 114 9.91 4.79 -4.19
C ILE A 114 10.58 4.05 -5.33
N THR A 115 11.80 4.45 -5.71
CA THR A 115 12.61 3.70 -6.69
C THR A 115 13.70 2.88 -6.01
N LEU A 116 13.65 1.57 -6.22
CA LEU A 116 14.53 0.55 -5.67
C LEU A 116 15.52 0.07 -6.73
N LYS A 117 16.82 0.18 -6.50
CA LYS A 117 17.84 -0.29 -7.46
C LYS A 117 18.23 -1.74 -7.18
N LEU A 118 17.49 -2.71 -7.69
CA LEU A 118 17.72 -4.16 -7.48
C LEU A 118 19.13 -4.63 -7.86
N ASN A 119 19.69 -4.12 -8.96
CA ASN A 119 21.09 -4.25 -9.35
C ASN A 119 21.50 -3.12 -10.32
N GLU A 120 22.73 -3.14 -10.86
CA GLU A 120 23.21 -2.09 -11.78
C GLU A 120 22.35 -1.88 -13.03
N ARG A 121 21.65 -2.93 -13.49
CA ARG A 121 20.85 -2.94 -14.71
C ARG A 121 19.35 -2.96 -14.44
N CYS A 122 18.93 -3.15 -13.19
CA CYS A 122 17.54 -3.35 -12.82
C CYS A 122 17.13 -2.44 -11.67
N LYS A 123 16.11 -1.62 -11.91
CA LYS A 123 15.39 -0.83 -10.92
C LYS A 123 13.94 -1.31 -10.89
N LEU A 124 13.32 -1.25 -9.71
CA LEU A 124 11.90 -1.44 -9.47
C LEU A 124 11.36 -0.15 -8.86
N ARG A 125 10.33 0.44 -9.45
CA ARG A 125 9.65 1.62 -8.92
C ARG A 125 8.32 1.20 -8.30
N LEU A 126 8.07 1.58 -7.06
CA LEU A 126 6.82 1.33 -6.36
C LEU A 126 6.12 2.67 -6.23
N ILE A 127 4.89 2.75 -6.72
CA ILE A 127 4.06 3.94 -6.68
C ILE A 127 2.84 3.56 -5.86
N GLN A 128 2.69 4.13 -4.66
CA GLN A 128 1.46 3.98 -3.91
C GLN A 128 0.51 5.11 -4.31
N VAL A 129 -0.78 4.80 -4.44
CA VAL A 129 -1.83 5.78 -4.74
C VAL A 129 -3.01 5.65 -3.79
N HIS A 130 -3.67 6.77 -3.55
CA HIS A 130 -5.01 6.83 -2.98
C HIS A 130 -5.89 7.67 -3.91
N ALA A 131 -6.76 7.03 -4.67
CA ALA A 131 -7.59 7.73 -5.66
C ALA A 131 -8.84 8.34 -5.01
N PRO A 132 -9.38 9.44 -5.58
CA PRO A 132 -10.61 10.05 -5.09
C PRO A 132 -11.80 9.07 -5.02
N HIS A 133 -12.63 9.23 -3.99
CA HIS A 133 -13.84 8.42 -3.84
C HIS A 133 -14.87 8.75 -4.94
N SER A 134 -15.66 7.76 -5.37
CA SER A 134 -16.66 7.94 -6.46
C SER A 134 -17.75 8.98 -6.17
N GLY A 135 -17.85 9.47 -4.93
CA GLY A 135 -18.78 10.54 -4.53
C GLY A 135 -18.27 11.95 -4.77
N ARG A 136 -16.97 12.14 -5.07
CA ARG A 136 -16.37 13.47 -5.25
C ARG A 136 -16.48 14.03 -6.68
N GLY A 137 -16.92 13.21 -7.64
CA GLY A 137 -17.16 13.60 -9.02
C GLY A 137 -16.25 12.88 -10.01
N GLU A 138 -16.68 12.74 -11.26
CA GLU A 138 -15.91 12.06 -12.31
C GLU A 138 -14.66 12.88 -12.72
N GLU A 139 -14.77 14.21 -12.73
CA GLU A 139 -13.68 15.13 -13.12
C GLU A 139 -12.45 14.99 -12.20
N GLU A 140 -12.63 14.94 -10.88
CA GLU A 140 -11.53 14.77 -9.92
C GLU A 140 -10.81 13.41 -10.09
N TYR A 141 -11.54 12.37 -10.46
CA TYR A 141 -10.95 11.06 -10.73
C TYR A 141 -10.14 11.04 -12.02
N ASP A 142 -10.64 11.70 -13.06
CA ASP A 142 -9.95 11.82 -14.34
C ASP A 142 -8.68 12.68 -14.17
N ASP A 143 -8.75 13.79 -13.43
CA ASP A 143 -7.58 14.62 -13.07
C ASP A 143 -6.51 13.80 -12.34
N PHE A 144 -6.91 12.96 -11.37
CA PHE A 144 -5.99 12.04 -10.69
C PHE A 144 -5.31 11.07 -11.66
N LEU A 145 -6.04 10.52 -12.63
CA LEU A 145 -5.46 9.61 -13.64
C LEU A 145 -4.51 10.34 -14.59
N GLU A 146 -4.80 11.59 -14.95
CA GLU A 146 -3.91 12.44 -15.73
C GLU A 146 -2.60 12.74 -14.97
N GLU A 147 -2.70 13.05 -13.68
CA GLU A 147 -1.51 13.24 -12.84
C GLU A 147 -0.70 11.95 -12.74
N LEU A 148 -1.35 10.81 -12.49
CA LEU A 148 -0.69 9.51 -12.46
C LEU A 148 0.00 9.20 -13.81
N GLN A 149 -0.61 9.57 -14.95
CA GLN A 149 -0.01 9.43 -16.27
C GLN A 149 1.30 10.23 -16.39
N ILE A 150 1.26 11.51 -16.02
CA ILE A 150 2.43 12.39 -16.02
C ILE A 150 3.52 11.79 -15.14
N PHE A 151 3.13 11.30 -13.98
CA PHE A 151 4.01 10.72 -13.00
C PHE A 151 4.67 9.41 -13.46
N LEU A 152 3.92 8.52 -14.12
CA LEU A 152 4.46 7.33 -14.77
C LEU A 152 5.51 7.70 -15.82
N ASN A 153 5.26 8.75 -16.60
CA ASN A 153 6.14 9.21 -17.67
C ASN A 153 7.37 9.99 -17.19
N SER A 154 7.33 10.58 -15.98
CA SER A 154 8.42 11.39 -15.41
C SER A 154 9.75 10.65 -15.23
N LYS A 155 9.73 9.32 -15.12
CA LYS A 155 10.91 8.48 -14.90
C LYS A 155 10.95 7.32 -15.88
N ASN A 156 12.06 7.18 -16.59
CA ASN A 156 12.30 6.02 -17.44
C ASN A 156 12.65 4.78 -16.61
N CYS A 157 11.63 4.12 -16.06
CA CYS A 157 11.73 2.86 -15.33
C CYS A 157 10.74 1.86 -15.94
N LYS A 158 11.24 0.73 -16.46
CA LYS A 158 10.39 -0.28 -17.12
C LYS A 158 9.76 -1.29 -16.17
N ASN A 159 10.25 -1.36 -14.93
CA ASN A 159 9.69 -2.24 -13.91
C ASN A 159 9.12 -1.36 -12.82
N TYR A 160 7.80 -1.25 -12.79
CA TYR A 160 7.10 -0.57 -11.72
C TYR A 160 5.84 -1.30 -11.31
N VAL A 161 5.40 -1.02 -10.10
CA VAL A 161 4.12 -1.47 -9.54
C VAL A 161 3.44 -0.20 -9.05
N VAL A 162 2.23 0.07 -9.55
CA VAL A 162 1.33 1.05 -8.93
C VAL A 162 0.42 0.28 -8.00
N MET A 163 0.26 0.68 -6.75
CA MET A 163 -0.54 -0.06 -5.78
C MET A 163 -1.31 0.86 -4.84
N GLY A 164 -2.44 0.39 -4.33
CA GLY A 164 -3.21 1.12 -3.32
C GLY A 164 -4.68 1.13 -3.64
N ASP A 165 -5.41 2.04 -3.00
CA ASP A 165 -6.85 2.18 -3.12
C ASP A 165 -7.17 3.05 -4.33
N PHE A 166 -7.84 2.45 -5.32
CA PHE A 166 -8.26 3.15 -6.53
C PHE A 166 -9.73 3.59 -6.48
N ASN A 167 -10.47 3.29 -5.41
CA ASN A 167 -11.89 3.64 -5.26
C ASN A 167 -12.78 3.25 -6.46
N GLY A 168 -12.36 2.24 -7.24
CA GLY A 168 -12.96 1.87 -8.52
C GLY A 168 -13.30 0.39 -8.60
N SER A 169 -14.58 0.05 -8.62
CA SER A 169 -15.01 -1.34 -8.85
C SER A 169 -14.90 -1.68 -10.33
N ILE A 170 -13.98 -2.57 -10.69
CA ILE A 170 -13.69 -2.93 -12.08
C ILE A 170 -14.72 -3.87 -12.73
N GLY A 171 -15.66 -4.44 -11.94
CA GLY A 171 -16.73 -5.33 -12.41
C GLY A 171 -16.23 -6.53 -13.23
N ALA A 172 -17.09 -7.13 -14.06
CA ALA A 172 -16.75 -8.27 -14.93
C ALA A 172 -15.93 -7.88 -16.18
N LYS A 173 -15.24 -8.84 -16.82
CA LYS A 173 -14.41 -8.61 -18.01
C LYS A 173 -15.27 -8.31 -19.23
N ARG A 174 -14.95 -7.26 -19.98
CA ARG A 174 -15.54 -6.96 -21.30
C ARG A 174 -14.70 -7.57 -22.41
N ALA A 175 -15.33 -7.91 -23.54
CA ALA A 175 -14.70 -8.68 -24.62
C ALA A 175 -13.44 -8.03 -25.24
N LYS A 176 -13.34 -6.69 -25.22
CA LYS A 176 -12.21 -5.95 -25.82
C LYS A 176 -11.04 -5.75 -24.85
N GLU A 177 -11.23 -5.97 -23.55
CA GLU A 177 -10.22 -5.70 -22.53
C GLU A 177 -9.09 -6.73 -22.56
N GLN A 178 -7.85 -6.27 -22.65
CA GLN A 178 -6.66 -7.11 -22.63
C GLN A 178 -5.92 -7.06 -21.29
N PHE A 179 -5.98 -5.93 -20.60
CA PHE A 179 -5.15 -5.68 -19.43
C PHE A 179 -5.87 -5.95 -18.10
N ARG A 180 -7.19 -6.09 -18.13
CA ARG A 180 -7.97 -6.71 -17.04
C ARG A 180 -8.01 -8.24 -17.21
N GLY A 181 -7.65 -8.97 -16.15
CA GLY A 181 -7.78 -10.43 -16.07
C GLY A 181 -9.22 -10.89 -15.89
N PRO A 182 -9.52 -12.20 -16.00
CA PRO A 182 -10.90 -12.69 -16.06
C PRO A 182 -11.62 -12.65 -14.71
N HIS A 183 -10.95 -12.30 -13.60
CA HIS A 183 -11.52 -12.45 -12.28
C HIS A 183 -11.73 -11.12 -11.55
N SER A 184 -12.82 -11.01 -10.79
CA SER A 184 -13.13 -9.87 -9.91
C SER A 184 -14.02 -10.34 -8.75
N ALA A 185 -14.09 -9.56 -7.68
CA ALA A 185 -15.00 -9.78 -6.55
C ALA A 185 -16.45 -9.52 -6.91
N SER A 186 -16.70 -8.52 -7.76
CA SER A 186 -18.03 -8.08 -8.17
C SER A 186 -18.19 -8.14 -9.70
N THR A 187 -19.44 -8.30 -10.14
CA THR A 187 -19.84 -8.12 -11.54
C THR A 187 -20.13 -6.65 -11.86
N HIS A 188 -20.45 -5.84 -10.86
CA HIS A 188 -20.80 -4.43 -11.01
C HIS A 188 -19.55 -3.57 -11.24
N ARG A 189 -19.61 -2.68 -12.23
CA ARG A 189 -18.57 -1.71 -12.53
C ARG A 189 -19.11 -0.30 -12.29
N ASN A 190 -18.42 0.50 -11.47
CA ASN A 190 -18.76 1.91 -11.24
C ASN A 190 -17.99 2.82 -12.23
N THR A 191 -18.25 4.13 -12.18
CA THR A 191 -17.65 5.15 -13.05
C THR A 191 -16.13 5.18 -12.93
N ASN A 192 -15.59 5.29 -11.71
CA ASN A 192 -14.15 5.20 -11.43
C ASN A 192 -13.54 3.89 -12.00
N GLY A 193 -14.24 2.77 -11.86
CA GLY A 193 -13.81 1.48 -12.41
C GLY A 193 -13.82 1.41 -13.94
N ILE A 194 -14.61 2.24 -14.62
CA ILE A 194 -14.54 2.43 -16.08
C ILE A 194 -13.27 3.20 -16.43
N SER A 195 -13.08 4.40 -15.86
CA SER A 195 -11.89 5.24 -16.12
C SER A 195 -10.59 4.48 -15.80
N LEU A 196 -10.54 3.73 -14.71
CA LEU A 196 -9.39 2.89 -14.35
C LEU A 196 -9.09 1.80 -15.38
N CYS A 197 -10.13 1.10 -15.88
CA CYS A 197 -9.93 0.08 -16.90
C CYS A 197 -9.44 0.70 -18.22
N ASP A 198 -10.02 1.83 -18.64
CA ASP A 198 -9.63 2.52 -19.86
C ASP A 198 -8.18 3.06 -19.75
N PHE A 199 -7.82 3.66 -18.61
CA PHE A 199 -6.46 4.05 -18.28
C PHE A 199 -5.47 2.88 -18.40
N CYS A 200 -5.84 1.72 -17.86
CA CYS A 200 -5.03 0.51 -17.93
C CYS A 200 -4.86 -0.01 -19.37
N GLU A 201 -5.91 0.06 -20.20
CA GLU A 201 -5.84 -0.32 -21.62
C GLU A 201 -4.93 0.61 -22.42
N ILE A 202 -5.04 1.94 -22.21
CA ILE A 202 -4.20 2.96 -22.86
C ILE A 202 -2.73 2.79 -22.47
N ASN A 203 -2.47 2.60 -21.17
CA ASN A 203 -1.11 2.50 -20.62
C ASN A 203 -0.51 1.10 -20.68
N LYS A 204 -1.28 0.11 -21.13
CA LYS A 204 -0.87 -1.31 -21.16
C LYS A 204 -0.47 -1.84 -19.77
N LEU A 205 -1.28 -1.51 -18.76
CA LEU A 205 -1.08 -1.88 -17.36
C LEU A 205 -2.03 -2.97 -16.93
N HIS A 206 -1.49 -4.11 -16.52
CA HIS A 206 -2.31 -5.20 -16.01
C HIS A 206 -2.82 -4.92 -14.60
N ILE A 207 -4.12 -5.04 -14.40
CA ILE A 207 -4.74 -5.07 -13.07
C ILE A 207 -4.47 -6.45 -12.46
N SER A 208 -3.31 -6.62 -11.81
CA SER A 208 -2.77 -7.94 -11.51
C SER A 208 -3.64 -8.78 -10.58
N ASN A 209 -4.38 -8.18 -9.63
CA ASN A 209 -5.36 -8.86 -8.77
C ASN A 209 -6.38 -9.69 -9.57
N SER A 210 -6.77 -9.19 -10.75
CA SER A 210 -7.75 -9.83 -11.63
C SER A 210 -7.17 -10.99 -12.47
N CYS A 211 -5.84 -11.11 -12.53
CA CYS A 211 -5.14 -12.14 -13.30
C CYS A 211 -5.02 -13.48 -12.55
N PHE A 212 -5.11 -13.46 -11.21
CA PHE A 212 -4.95 -14.66 -10.37
C PHE A 212 -6.32 -15.17 -9.90
N GLN A 213 -6.56 -16.48 -10.01
CA GLN A 213 -7.80 -17.08 -9.53
C GLN A 213 -7.76 -17.25 -8.01
N LYS A 214 -8.72 -16.64 -7.32
CA LYS A 214 -8.92 -16.71 -5.87
C LYS A 214 -10.38 -17.03 -5.54
N PRO A 215 -10.65 -17.69 -4.39
CA PRO A 215 -12.00 -17.84 -3.86
C PRO A 215 -12.65 -16.47 -3.63
N SER A 216 -13.94 -16.31 -3.94
CA SER A 216 -14.63 -15.01 -3.88
C SER A 216 -14.48 -14.29 -2.53
N ARG A 217 -14.57 -15.03 -1.41
CA ARG A 217 -14.36 -14.49 -0.05
C ARG A 217 -12.97 -13.90 0.22
N LYS A 218 -11.99 -14.12 -0.66
CA LYS A 218 -10.61 -13.62 -0.56
C LYS A 218 -10.29 -12.56 -1.61
N ARG A 219 -11.31 -11.91 -2.20
CA ARG A 219 -11.14 -10.90 -3.26
C ARG A 219 -11.45 -9.47 -2.84
N TRP A 220 -12.41 -9.28 -1.94
CA TRP A 220 -12.75 -7.93 -1.49
C TRP A 220 -11.64 -7.35 -0.62
N THR A 221 -11.37 -6.07 -0.76
CA THR A 221 -10.33 -5.37 0.00
C THR A 221 -10.95 -4.34 0.93
N TYR A 222 -12.22 -3.97 0.75
CA TYR A 222 -12.93 -2.99 1.55
C TYR A 222 -14.32 -3.49 1.95
N VAL A 223 -14.79 -3.09 3.14
CA VAL A 223 -16.19 -3.27 3.59
C VAL A 223 -16.82 -1.94 3.97
N SER A 224 -17.97 -1.63 3.38
CA SER A 224 -18.69 -0.37 3.67
C SER A 224 -19.38 -0.39 5.04
N PRO A 225 -19.79 0.77 5.57
CA PRO A 225 -20.62 0.85 6.77
C PRO A 225 -21.93 0.04 6.67
N LYS A 226 -22.44 -0.16 5.44
CA LYS A 226 -23.62 -0.98 5.14
C LYS A 226 -23.30 -2.48 5.03
N LYS A 227 -22.06 -2.88 5.32
CA LYS A 227 -21.53 -4.26 5.25
C LYS A 227 -21.50 -4.84 3.83
N GLU A 228 -21.31 -3.97 2.83
CA GLU A 228 -21.10 -4.39 1.45
C GLU A 228 -19.60 -4.52 1.17
N GLU A 229 -19.20 -5.58 0.49
CA GLU A 229 -17.80 -5.92 0.23
C GLU A 229 -17.38 -5.46 -1.17
N PHE A 230 -16.28 -4.73 -1.28
CA PHE A 230 -15.76 -4.20 -2.54
C PHE A 230 -14.29 -4.58 -2.75
N GLU A 231 -13.89 -4.74 -4.01
CA GLU A 231 -12.48 -4.87 -4.42
C GLU A 231 -12.09 -3.55 -5.08
N ILE A 232 -11.34 -2.73 -4.35
CA ILE A 232 -10.93 -1.37 -4.76
C ILE A 232 -9.42 -1.14 -4.61
N ASP A 233 -8.73 -2.02 -3.87
CA ASP A 233 -7.28 -2.00 -3.76
C ASP A 233 -6.64 -2.89 -4.83
N PHE A 234 -5.83 -2.29 -5.69
CA PHE A 234 -5.23 -2.99 -6.83
C PHE A 234 -3.72 -2.82 -6.88
N MET A 235 -3.06 -3.77 -7.55
CA MET A 235 -1.69 -3.64 -8.01
C MET A 235 -1.67 -3.62 -9.54
N LEU A 236 -1.25 -2.52 -10.15
CA LEU A 236 -1.09 -2.34 -11.58
C LEU A 236 0.37 -2.59 -11.99
N VAL A 237 0.59 -3.42 -13.00
CA VAL A 237 1.94 -3.79 -13.46
C VAL A 237 2.04 -3.78 -14.99
N PRO A 238 3.18 -3.35 -15.57
CA PRO A 238 3.39 -3.41 -17.03
C PRO A 238 3.38 -4.85 -17.58
N ARG A 239 3.73 -5.84 -16.75
CA ARG A 239 3.87 -7.25 -17.17
C ARG A 239 3.47 -8.18 -16.02
N VAL A 240 2.50 -9.05 -16.25
CA VAL A 240 2.03 -10.04 -15.25
C VAL A 240 3.16 -10.90 -14.67
N PRO A 241 4.18 -11.36 -15.44
CA PRO A 241 5.30 -12.14 -14.88
C PRO A 241 6.15 -11.43 -13.81
N MET A 242 5.93 -10.14 -13.56
CA MET A 242 6.52 -9.46 -12.39
C MET A 242 5.90 -9.91 -11.07
N MET A 243 4.70 -10.48 -11.10
CA MET A 243 3.95 -10.97 -9.95
C MET A 243 3.87 -12.49 -10.00
N THR A 244 4.22 -13.15 -8.89
CA THR A 244 4.01 -14.60 -8.73
C THR A 244 2.63 -14.91 -8.17
N ASP A 245 2.11 -14.01 -7.33
CA ASP A 245 0.76 -14.08 -6.76
C ASP A 245 0.35 -12.69 -6.26
N VAL A 246 -0.96 -12.45 -6.17
CA VAL A 246 -1.56 -11.31 -5.47
C VAL A 246 -2.68 -11.85 -4.60
N THR A 247 -2.57 -11.68 -3.28
CA THR A 247 -3.53 -12.25 -2.33
C THR A 247 -3.81 -11.30 -1.18
N ILE A 248 -5.04 -11.35 -0.71
CA ILE A 248 -5.47 -10.71 0.53
C ILE A 248 -5.09 -11.61 1.72
N LEU A 249 -4.50 -11.00 2.73
CA LEU A 249 -3.98 -11.55 3.97
C LEU A 249 -5.06 -11.48 5.07
N ASN A 250 -5.99 -12.44 5.04
CA ASN A 250 -7.08 -12.57 6.01
C ASN A 250 -6.68 -12.87 7.47
N LEU A 251 -5.38 -12.98 7.78
CA LEU A 251 -4.90 -13.33 9.13
C LEU A 251 -4.67 -12.11 10.03
N PHE A 252 -4.75 -10.90 9.47
CA PHE A 252 -4.51 -9.66 10.20
C PHE A 252 -5.80 -8.83 10.18
N ASN A 253 -6.52 -8.78 11.31
CA ASN A 253 -7.62 -7.84 11.50
C ASN A 253 -7.07 -6.65 12.27
N ALA A 254 -6.70 -5.59 11.55
CA ALA A 254 -6.16 -4.36 12.12
C ALA A 254 -7.26 -3.44 12.71
N GLY A 255 -8.54 -3.84 12.65
CA GLY A 255 -9.66 -2.95 13.01
C GLY A 255 -10.01 -1.92 11.93
N SER A 256 -9.43 -2.03 10.74
CA SER A 256 -9.77 -1.21 9.56
C SER A 256 -10.90 -1.87 8.75
N ASP A 257 -11.62 -1.02 8.04
CA ASP A 257 -12.54 -1.34 6.94
C ASP A 257 -11.84 -1.90 5.69
N HIS A 258 -10.53 -1.71 5.55
CA HIS A 258 -9.71 -2.33 4.51
C HIS A 258 -9.02 -3.62 4.98
N ARG A 259 -8.75 -4.51 4.03
CA ARG A 259 -7.97 -5.74 4.17
C ARG A 259 -6.67 -5.63 3.39
N MET A 260 -5.59 -6.03 4.06
CA MET A 260 -4.24 -6.15 3.50
C MET A 260 -4.11 -7.34 2.56
#